data_AF-A0A1Q3X9T9-F1
#
_entry.id   AF-A0A1Q3X9T9-F1
#
_cell.length_a   1.000
_cell.length_b   1.000
_cell.length_c   1.000
_cell.angle_alpha   90.00
_cell.angle_beta   90.00
_cell.angle_gamma   90.00
#
_symmetry.space_group_name_H-M   'P 1'
#
loop_
_entity.id
_entity.type
_entity.pdbx_description
1 polymer ?
#
loop_
_entity_poly.entity_id
_entity_poly.type
_entity_poly.pdbx_seq_one_letter_code
_entity_poly.pdbx_strand_id
1 'polypeptide(L)'
;MISDNARHSEADVQVLKDRGIQVYTCCNYTIAQEMVAEIKPDIIFLDPEEPGKKATELYHKLLDNVLFARIPVIYALVEDDVYLVDRKRTASKTGRNIIADNMIDAIKLALSGPGKPKSQPVYIHTNKIQLGNYAARA
;
A
#
# COMPACT_ATOMS: atom_id res chain seq x y z
N MET A 1 -7.18 7.81 -6.41
CA MET A 1 -7.73 6.56 -5.86
C MET A 1 -8.53 5.87 -6.94
N ILE A 2 -8.18 4.65 -7.27
CA ILE A 2 -8.82 3.84 -8.31
C ILE A 2 -9.48 2.66 -7.59
N SER A 3 -10.80 2.58 -7.68
CA SER A 3 -11.61 1.55 -7.01
C SER A 3 -12.68 1.07 -7.98
N ASP A 4 -13.13 -0.17 -7.90
CA ASP A 4 -14.29 -0.65 -8.65
C ASP A 4 -15.63 -0.33 -7.97
N ASN A 5 -15.60 0.04 -6.68
CA ASN A 5 -16.77 0.44 -5.91
C ASN A 5 -16.58 1.84 -5.31
N ALA A 6 -17.29 2.82 -5.88
CA ALA A 6 -17.18 4.22 -5.47
C ALA A 6 -17.60 4.48 -4.01
N ARG A 7 -18.38 3.60 -3.38
CA ARG A 7 -18.83 3.76 -1.99
C ARG A 7 -17.80 3.28 -0.97
N HIS A 8 -17.01 2.27 -1.34
CA HIS A 8 -16.01 1.70 -0.44
C HIS A 8 -14.95 2.73 -0.03
N SER A 9 -14.54 3.56 -0.99
CA SER A 9 -13.46 4.52 -0.82
C SER A 9 -13.88 5.90 -0.29
N GLU A 10 -15.17 6.15 -0.03
CA GLU A 10 -15.65 7.51 0.30
C GLU A 10 -15.12 8.03 1.65
N ALA A 11 -15.12 7.16 2.67
CA ALA A 11 -14.58 7.51 3.99
C ALA A 11 -13.08 7.81 3.92
N ASP A 12 -12.32 6.98 3.20
CA ASP A 12 -10.88 7.17 3.00
C ASP A 12 -10.57 8.46 2.24
N VAL A 13 -11.32 8.74 1.18
CA VAL A 13 -11.22 10.00 0.43
C VAL A 13 -11.44 11.20 1.34
N GLN A 14 -12.42 11.13 2.24
CA GLN A 14 -12.69 12.22 3.17
C GLN A 14 -11.54 12.40 4.17
N VAL A 15 -11.05 11.31 4.77
CA VAL A 15 -9.90 11.34 5.70
C VAL A 15 -8.65 11.95 5.04
N LEU A 16 -8.40 11.63 3.77
CA LEU A 16 -7.28 12.19 3.01
C LEU A 16 -7.47 13.68 2.72
N LYS A 17 -8.68 14.10 2.32
CA LYS A 17 -9.01 15.51 2.09
C LYS A 17 -8.87 16.36 3.35
N ASP A 18 -9.32 15.85 4.50
CA ASP A 18 -9.20 16.53 5.79
C ASP A 18 -7.74 16.74 6.21
N ARG A 19 -6.82 15.92 5.66
CA ARG A 19 -5.37 16.05 5.83
C ARG A 19 -4.70 16.91 4.76
N GLY A 20 -5.47 17.61 3.93
CA GLY A 20 -4.98 18.49 2.88
C GLY A 20 -4.48 17.76 1.63
N ILE A 21 -4.82 16.49 1.45
CA ILE A 21 -4.43 15.70 0.27
C ILE A 21 -5.53 15.84 -0.78
N GLN A 22 -5.14 16.25 -2.00
CA GLN A 22 -6.06 16.27 -3.12
C GLN A 22 -6.24 14.85 -3.68
N VAL A 23 -7.49 14.38 -3.72
CA VAL A 23 -7.81 13.02 -4.18
C VAL A 23 -8.71 13.08 -5.40
N TYR A 24 -8.24 12.47 -6.50
CA TYR A 24 -9.04 12.18 -7.69
C TYR A 24 -9.47 10.72 -7.66
N THR A 25 -10.75 10.45 -7.90
CA THR A 25 -11.32 9.10 -7.89
C THR A 25 -11.58 8.59 -9.31
N CYS A 26 -11.36 7.30 -9.53
CA CYS A 26 -11.67 6.62 -10.78
C CYS A 26 -12.38 5.31 -10.48
N CYS A 27 -13.62 5.16 -10.95
CA CYS A 27 -14.41 3.93 -10.78
C CYS A 27 -14.23 2.91 -11.92
N ASN A 28 -13.41 3.23 -12.92
CA ASN A 28 -13.27 2.44 -14.13
C ASN A 28 -11.81 2.17 -14.49
N TYR A 29 -11.41 0.90 -14.36
CA TYR A 29 -10.06 0.44 -14.67
C TYR A 29 -9.64 0.64 -16.13
N THR A 30 -10.58 0.73 -17.08
CA THR A 30 -10.22 0.88 -18.51
C THR A 30 -9.66 2.26 -18.83
N ILE A 31 -10.17 3.30 -18.17
CA ILE A 31 -9.74 4.70 -18.38
C ILE A 31 -8.70 5.15 -17.34
N ALA A 32 -8.40 4.32 -16.35
CA ALA A 32 -7.53 4.68 -15.23
C ALA A 32 -6.13 5.14 -15.69
N GLN A 33 -5.57 4.51 -16.72
CA GLN A 33 -4.26 4.89 -17.26
C GLN A 33 -4.29 6.24 -17.97
N GLU A 34 -5.36 6.54 -18.71
CA GLU A 34 -5.56 7.83 -19.38
C GLU A 34 -5.68 8.95 -18.35
N MET A 35 -6.49 8.72 -17.30
CA MET A 35 -6.64 9.65 -16.18
C MET A 35 -5.30 9.91 -15.47
N VAL A 36 -4.50 8.86 -15.21
CA VAL A 36 -3.17 9.02 -14.59
C VAL A 36 -2.24 9.84 -15.50
N ALA A 37 -2.29 9.64 -16.82
CA ALA A 37 -1.47 10.38 -17.76
C ALA A 37 -1.85 11.88 -17.84
N GLU A 38 -3.14 12.19 -17.71
CA GLU A 38 -3.66 13.56 -17.73
C GLU A 38 -3.40 14.28 -16.41
N ILE A 39 -3.78 13.67 -15.29
CA ILE A 39 -3.69 14.27 -13.95
C ILE A 39 -2.25 14.33 -13.45
N LYS A 40 -1.41 13.35 -13.80
CA LYS A 40 -0.03 13.18 -13.32
C LYS A 40 0.07 13.24 -11.78
N PRO A 41 -0.59 12.30 -11.08
CA PRO A 41 -0.62 12.32 -9.62
C PRO A 41 0.75 12.01 -9.00
N ASP A 42 0.96 12.48 -7.76
CA ASP A 42 2.15 12.14 -6.98
C ASP A 42 2.15 10.69 -6.47
N ILE A 43 0.97 10.09 -6.35
CA ILE A 43 0.78 8.69 -5.91
C ILE A 43 -0.45 8.11 -6.62
N ILE A 44 -0.37 6.83 -6.98
CA ILE A 44 -1.54 6.06 -7.41
C ILE A 44 -1.95 5.13 -6.26
N PHE A 45 -3.22 5.17 -5.89
CA PHE A 45 -3.79 4.31 -4.86
C PHE A 45 -4.85 3.42 -5.51
N LEU A 46 -4.61 2.11 -5.58
CA LEU A 46 -5.59 1.11 -5.97
C LEU A 46 -6.27 0.56 -4.72
N ASP A 47 -7.59 0.68 -4.68
CA ASP A 47 -8.45 0.19 -3.61
C ASP A 47 -9.59 -0.66 -4.20
N PRO A 48 -9.28 -1.88 -4.66
CA PRO A 48 -10.31 -2.77 -5.17
C PRO A 48 -11.14 -3.34 -4.02
N GLU A 49 -12.46 -3.43 -4.19
CA GLU A 49 -13.36 -4.06 -3.20
C GLU A 49 -12.98 -5.52 -2.96
N GLU A 50 -12.59 -6.23 -4.03
CA GLU A 50 -12.08 -7.59 -3.97
C GLU A 50 -10.80 -7.75 -4.78
N PRO A 51 -9.87 -8.63 -4.36
CA PRO A 51 -8.67 -8.89 -5.15
C PRO A 51 -9.08 -9.64 -6.43
N GLY A 52 -9.20 -8.89 -7.52
CA GLY A 52 -9.67 -9.40 -8.81
C GLY A 52 -8.61 -9.30 -9.89
N LYS A 53 -8.74 -10.18 -10.90
CA LYS A 53 -7.86 -10.20 -12.08
C LYS A 53 -7.68 -8.82 -12.71
N LYS A 54 -8.75 -8.02 -12.81
CA LYS A 54 -8.70 -6.68 -13.40
C LYS A 54 -7.87 -5.69 -12.56
N ALA A 55 -8.00 -5.72 -11.24
CA ALA A 55 -7.25 -4.86 -10.33
C ALA A 55 -5.76 -5.23 -10.34
N THR A 56 -5.45 -6.54 -10.27
CA THR A 56 -4.07 -7.04 -10.37
C THR A 56 -3.44 -6.74 -11.73
N GLU A 57 -4.17 -6.90 -12.83
CA GLU A 57 -3.69 -6.54 -14.17
C GLU A 57 -3.40 -5.04 -14.29
N LEU A 58 -4.29 -4.19 -13.76
CA LEU A 58 -4.08 -2.74 -13.76
C LEU A 58 -2.85 -2.38 -12.93
N TYR A 59 -2.69 -2.97 -11.75
CA TYR A 59 -1.51 -2.81 -10.90
C TYR A 59 -0.22 -3.10 -11.68
N HIS A 60 -0.12 -4.28 -12.32
CA HIS A 60 1.06 -4.62 -13.12
C HIS A 60 1.26 -3.69 -14.31
N LYS A 61 0.19 -3.32 -15.02
CA LYS A 61 0.26 -2.36 -16.12
C LYS A 61 0.79 -1.00 -15.69
N LEU A 62 0.44 -0.53 -14.49
CA LEU A 62 0.94 0.74 -13.96
C LEU A 62 2.42 0.66 -13.58
N LEU A 63 2.86 -0.46 -13.01
CA LEU A 63 4.27 -0.68 -12.66
C LEU A 63 5.19 -0.85 -13.87
N ASP A 64 4.72 -1.57 -14.90
CA ASP A 64 5.51 -1.88 -16.09
C ASP A 64 5.55 -0.72 -17.09
N ASN A 65 4.59 0.20 -17.02
CA ASN A 65 4.54 1.35 -17.92
C ASN A 65 5.61 2.39 -17.55
N VAL A 66 6.54 2.62 -18.49
CA VAL A 66 7.66 3.57 -18.35
C VAL A 66 7.18 5.00 -18.03
N LEU A 67 6.01 5.40 -18.54
CA LEU A 67 5.43 6.73 -18.28
C LEU A 67 5.05 6.91 -16.81
N PHE A 68 4.65 5.82 -16.13
CA PHE A 68 4.19 5.82 -14.75
C PHE A 68 5.21 5.25 -13.78
N ALA A 69 6.32 4.69 -14.26
CA ALA A 69 7.35 4.04 -13.45
C ALA A 69 8.02 4.91 -12.37
N ARG A 70 7.77 6.23 -12.38
CA ARG A 70 8.23 7.19 -11.37
C ARG A 70 7.19 7.49 -10.29
N ILE A 71 5.94 7.14 -10.53
CA ILE A 71 4.82 7.37 -9.61
C ILE A 71 4.71 6.12 -8.73
N PRO A 72 4.81 6.25 -7.39
CA PRO A 72 4.60 5.13 -6.48
C PRO A 72 3.16 4.62 -6.59
N VAL A 73 3.01 3.30 -6.47
CA VAL A 73 1.71 2.63 -6.51
C VAL A 73 1.46 1.97 -5.16
N ILE A 74 0.34 2.32 -4.54
CA ILE A 74 -0.17 1.68 -3.33
C ILE A 74 -1.34 0.78 -3.75
N TYR A 75 -1.33 -0.47 -3.30
CA TYR A 75 -2.39 -1.43 -3.54
C TYR A 75 -2.96 -1.88 -2.20
N ALA A 76 -4.25 -1.63 -1.96
CA ALA A 76 -4.97 -2.10 -0.79
C ALA A 76 -5.22 -3.61 -0.92
N LEU A 77 -4.79 -4.37 0.09
CA LEU A 77 -5.13 -5.77 0.24
C LEU A 77 -6.41 -5.87 1.06
N VAL A 78 -7.23 -6.86 0.74
CA VAL A 78 -8.55 -7.05 1.38
C VAL A 78 -8.46 -7.56 2.81
N GLU A 79 -7.28 -8.05 3.22
CA GLU A 79 -7.04 -8.53 4.57
C GLU A 79 -6.40 -7.42 5.43
N ASP A 80 -7.04 -7.11 6.56
CA ASP A 80 -6.50 -6.36 7.71
C ASP A 80 -5.86 -4.98 7.43
N ASP A 81 -6.47 -4.14 6.58
CA ASP A 81 -5.96 -2.79 6.24
C ASP A 81 -4.47 -2.81 5.83
N VAL A 82 -4.08 -3.86 5.10
CA VAL A 82 -2.71 -4.05 4.66
C VAL A 82 -2.52 -3.42 3.28
N TYR A 83 -1.48 -2.61 3.13
CA TYR A 83 -1.17 -1.90 1.89
C TYR A 83 0.18 -2.32 1.35
N LEU A 84 0.20 -2.77 0.09
CA LEU A 84 1.41 -3.02 -0.67
C LEU A 84 1.86 -1.72 -1.33
N VAL A 85 3.03 -1.22 -0.94
CA VAL A 85 3.62 0.01 -1.46
C VAL A 85 4.78 -0.36 -2.39
N ASP A 86 4.63 -0.09 -3.69
CA ASP A 86 5.69 -0.23 -4.68
C ASP A 86 6.34 1.14 -4.95
N ARG A 87 7.64 1.23 -4.67
CA ARG A 87 8.43 2.46 -4.83
C ARG A 87 9.32 2.38 -6.06
N LYS A 88 9.41 3.54 -6.73
CA LYS A 88 10.35 3.94 -7.80
C LYS A 88 11.43 2.91 -8.17
N ARG A 89 11.47 2.57 -9.47
CA ARG A 89 12.43 1.65 -10.12
C ARG A 89 13.93 1.92 -9.87
N THR A 90 14.32 3.09 -9.35
CA THR A 90 15.73 3.48 -9.13
C THR A 90 16.30 3.05 -7.78
N ALA A 91 15.49 2.55 -6.83
CA ALA A 91 16.01 1.87 -5.65
C ALA A 91 16.40 0.43 -6.04
N SER A 92 17.51 -0.07 -5.51
CA SER A 92 17.98 -1.46 -5.71
C SER A 92 16.84 -2.47 -5.57
N LYS A 93 16.89 -3.58 -6.34
CA LYS A 93 15.90 -4.70 -6.32
C LYS A 93 15.44 -5.12 -4.91
N THR A 94 16.33 -4.98 -3.93
CA THR A 94 16.09 -5.18 -2.50
C THR A 94 15.32 -4.00 -1.90
N GLY A 95 14.03 -4.17 -1.64
CA GLY A 95 13.19 -3.21 -0.89
C GLY A 95 12.09 -2.49 -1.69
N ARG A 96 11.72 -2.98 -2.88
CA ARG A 96 10.69 -2.34 -3.73
C ARG A 96 9.29 -2.39 -3.15
N ASN A 97 8.97 -3.51 -2.51
CA ASN A 97 7.63 -3.82 -2.02
C ASN A 97 7.68 -3.72 -0.51
N ILE A 98 6.98 -2.72 0.03
CA ILE A 98 6.93 -2.47 1.46
C ILE A 98 5.47 -2.58 1.89
N ILE A 99 5.27 -3.29 2.99
CA ILE A 99 3.95 -3.48 3.57
C ILE A 99 3.73 -2.39 4.60
N ALA A 100 2.56 -1.78 4.59
CA ALA A 100 2.07 -0.87 5.61
C ALA A 100 0.75 -1.41 6.17
N ASP A 101 0.48 -1.12 7.43
CA ASP A 101 -0.70 -1.52 8.22
C ASP A 101 -1.73 -0.38 8.37
N ASN A 102 -1.52 0.73 7.65
CA ASN A 102 -2.41 1.88 7.62
C ASN A 102 -2.21 2.68 6.33
N MET A 103 -3.30 3.14 5.73
CA MET A 103 -3.33 3.98 4.53
C MET A 103 -2.41 5.20 4.65
N ILE A 104 -2.43 5.88 5.80
CA ILE A 104 -1.65 7.10 5.99
C ILE A 104 -0.15 6.80 5.98
N ASP A 105 0.27 5.70 6.59
CA ASP A 105 1.67 5.32 6.61
C ASP A 105 2.11 4.77 5.26
N ALA A 106 1.23 4.07 4.53
CA ALA A 106 1.46 3.69 3.14
C ALA A 106 1.75 4.92 2.26
N ILE A 107 0.94 5.98 2.38
CA ILE A 107 1.12 7.25 1.65
C ILE A 107 2.43 7.94 2.04
N LYS A 108 2.74 8.03 3.34
CA LYS A 108 4.01 8.60 3.79
C LYS A 108 5.20 7.80 3.24
N LEU A 109 5.12 6.47 3.25
CA LEU A 109 6.18 5.59 2.75
C LEU A 109 6.36 5.72 1.23
N ALA A 110 5.27 5.93 0.49
CA ALA A 110 5.28 6.18 -0.95
C ALA A 110 5.93 7.52 -1.30
N LEU A 111 5.61 8.59 -0.56
CA LEU A 111 6.14 9.94 -0.79
C LEU A 111 7.55 10.14 -0.23
N SER A 112 7.92 9.41 0.82
CA SER A 112 9.26 9.44 1.36
C SER A 112 10.22 8.81 0.35
N GLY A 113 11.20 9.58 -0.13
CA GLY A 113 12.30 9.07 -0.95
C GLY A 113 13.05 7.92 -0.26
N PRO A 114 14.12 7.34 -0.87
CA PRO A 114 14.90 6.27 -0.26
C PRO A 114 15.65 6.77 0.99
N GLY A 115 14.92 6.97 2.08
CA GLY A 115 15.42 7.18 3.42
C GLY A 115 15.83 5.82 3.96
N LYS A 116 17.04 5.77 4.55
CA LYS A 116 17.64 4.57 5.12
C LYS A 116 16.59 3.76 5.91
N PRO A 117 16.55 2.42 5.75
CA PRO A 117 15.67 1.60 6.57
C PRO A 117 15.98 1.92 8.04
N LYS A 118 14.97 2.33 8.81
CA LYS A 118 15.09 2.35 10.26
C LYS A 118 15.19 0.90 10.70
N SER A 119 16.42 0.40 10.78
CA SER A 119 16.77 -0.81 11.50
C SER A 119 16.53 -0.57 12.99
N GLN A 120 15.27 -0.60 13.41
CA GLN A 120 14.95 -0.88 14.80
C GLN A 120 14.51 -2.34 14.87
N PRO A 121 15.25 -3.21 15.60
CA PRO A 121 14.81 -4.57 15.81
C PRO A 121 13.51 -4.54 16.62
N VAL A 122 12.46 -5.15 16.07
CA VAL A 122 11.23 -5.44 16.80
C VAL A 122 11.54 -6.59 17.77
N TYR A 123 11.65 -6.29 19.05
CA TYR A 123 11.76 -7.30 20.09
C TYR A 123 10.37 -7.89 20.38
N ILE A 124 10.08 -9.06 19.79
CA ILE A 124 8.91 -9.86 20.18
C ILE A 124 9.18 -10.39 21.60
N HIS A 125 8.53 -9.79 22.59
CA HIS A 125 8.47 -10.37 23.93
C HIS A 125 7.53 -11.57 23.89
N THR A 126 8.08 -12.77 23.72
CA THR A 126 7.34 -13.98 24.01
C THR A 126 7.15 -14.06 25.52
N ASN A 127 5.93 -13.83 25.99
CA ASN A 127 5.51 -14.21 27.33
C ASN A 127 5.71 -15.72 27.46
N LYS A 128 6.79 -16.12 28.15
CA LYS A 128 6.99 -17.50 28.58
C LYS A 128 5.86 -17.82 29.56
N ILE A 129 4.90 -18.62 29.11
CA ILE A 129 4.01 -19.36 30.00
C ILE A 129 4.92 -20.24 30.87
N GLN A 130 4.96 -19.97 32.17
CA GLN A 130 5.57 -20.88 33.14
C GLN A 130 4.73 -22.15 33.18
N LEU A 131 5.17 -23.20 32.48
CA LEU A 131 4.72 -24.55 32.77
C LEU A 131 5.47 -25.03 34.02
N GLY A 132 4.71 -25.19 35.09
CA GLY A 132 5.18 -25.55 36.41
C GLY A 132 5.98 -26.85 36.44
N ASN A 133 6.98 -26.86 37.31
CA ASN A 133 7.83 -27.98 37.67
C ASN A 133 7.00 -29.15 38.22
N TYR A 134 6.84 -30.22 37.43
CA TYR A 134 6.71 -31.56 38.00
C TYR A 134 8.09 -32.20 37.98
N ALA A 135 8.79 -32.02 39.10
CA ALA A 135 10.04 -32.70 39.40
C ALA A 135 9.76 -34.20 39.57
N ALA A 136 10.37 -35.01 38.72
CA ALA A 136 10.62 -36.41 39.03
C ALA A 136 11.58 -36.49 40.23
N ARG A 137 11.10 -37.04 41.34
CA ARG A 137 11.90 -37.44 42.51
C ARG A 137 11.30 -38.70 43.13
N ALA A 138 11.92 -39.83 42.82
CA ALA A 138 12.38 -40.89 43.72
C ALA A 138 12.72 -42.14 42.88
#